data_AF-A0A060C2Y9-F1
#
_entry.id   AF-A0A060C2Y9-F1
#
_cell.length_a   1.000
_cell.length_b   1.000
_cell.length_c   1.000
_cell.angle_alpha   90.00
_cell.angle_beta   90.00
_cell.angle_gamma   90.00
#
_symmetry.space_group_name_H-M   'P 1'
#
loop_
_entity.id
_entity.type
_entity.pdbx_description
1 polymer ?
#
loop_
_entity_poly.entity_id
_entity_poly.type
_entity_poly.pdbx_seq_one_letter_code
_entity_poly.pdbx_strand_id
1 'polypeptide(L)'
;TPVIKYAAYLMEVTLTDSSLAAIKARIQQESGGDETIVNTTDSNAQAGHPSIGLLQYIQSTFDAWCLEGYDNIEKGFHQLLAMFNDSNWLADISVSGGWGPTGTKRFTKLPVAA
;
A
#
# COMPACT_ATOMS: atom_id res chain seq x y z
N THR A 1 -0.91 13.50 5.04
CA THR A 1 -0.15 13.02 6.23
C THR A 1 -1.02 12.47 7.36
N PRO A 2 -2.14 13.11 7.78
CA PRO A 2 -3.00 12.54 8.83
C PRO A 2 -3.50 11.12 8.53
N VAL A 3 -3.86 10.85 7.27
CA VAL A 3 -4.36 9.53 6.84
C VAL A 3 -3.33 8.40 6.98
N ILE A 4 -2.04 8.66 6.71
CA ILE A 4 -0.96 7.65 6.89
C ILE A 4 -0.81 7.30 8.37
N LYS A 5 -0.81 8.33 9.24
CA LYS A 5 -0.70 8.13 10.69
C LYS A 5 -1.91 7.38 11.24
N TYR A 6 -3.11 7.66 10.72
CA TYR A 6 -4.33 6.97 11.12
C TYR A 6 -4.33 5.50 10.67
N ALA A 7 -3.96 5.22 9.41
CA ALA A 7 -3.78 3.86 8.93
C ALA A 7 -2.74 3.08 9.75
N ALA A 8 -1.61 3.71 10.07
CA ALA A 8 -0.57 3.10 10.90
C ALA A 8 -1.09 2.77 12.31
N TYR A 9 -1.81 3.71 12.94
CA TYR A 9 -2.45 3.49 14.24
C TYR A 9 -3.39 2.29 14.21
N LEU A 10 -4.30 2.23 13.24
CA LEU A 10 -5.25 1.14 13.07
C LEU A 10 -4.58 -0.22 12.83
N MET A 11 -3.37 -0.22 12.28
CA MET A 11 -2.57 -1.42 11.97
C MET A 11 -1.50 -1.74 13.01
N GLU A 12 -1.58 -1.11 14.19
CA GLU A 12 -0.61 -1.24 15.28
C GLU A 12 0.85 -0.99 14.84
N VAL A 13 1.05 -0.05 13.92
CA VAL A 13 2.37 0.37 13.44
C VAL A 13 2.79 1.66 14.13
N THR A 14 3.92 1.61 14.82
CA THR A 14 4.59 2.82 15.33
C THR A 14 5.46 3.40 14.22
N LEU A 15 5.14 4.62 13.77
CA LEU A 15 5.93 5.32 12.76
C LEU A 15 7.05 6.13 13.40
N THR A 16 8.24 6.06 12.79
CA THR A 16 9.31 7.04 13.00
C THR A 16 9.23 8.12 11.91
N ASP A 17 9.96 9.22 12.09
CA ASP A 17 10.04 10.25 11.04
C ASP A 17 10.65 9.70 9.75
N SER A 18 11.64 8.80 9.86
CA SER A 18 12.25 8.12 8.72
C SER A 18 11.26 7.20 8.00
N SER A 19 10.47 6.42 8.74
CA SER A 19 9.49 5.52 8.11
C SER A 19 8.35 6.29 7.45
N LEU A 20 7.92 7.41 8.05
CA LEU A 20 6.96 8.32 7.43
C LEU A 20 7.52 8.98 6.16
N ALA A 21 8.81 9.34 6.15
CA ALA A 21 9.48 9.86 4.96
C ALA A 21 9.56 8.82 3.84
N ALA A 22 9.87 7.56 4.16
CA ALA A 22 9.89 6.47 3.19
C ALA A 22 8.53 6.25 2.53
N ILE A 23 7.43 6.25 3.30
CA ILE A 23 6.07 6.14 2.76
C ILE A 23 5.77 7.28 1.79
N LYS A 24 6.11 8.53 2.16
CA LYS A 24 5.89 9.68 1.28
C LYS A 24 6.71 9.59 0.00
N ALA A 25 7.97 9.16 0.10
CA ALA A 25 8.83 8.97 -1.06
C ALA A 25 8.26 7.90 -2.00
N ARG A 26 7.79 6.77 -1.45
CA ARG A 26 7.12 5.72 -2.23
C ARG A 26 5.88 6.26 -2.94
N ILE A 27 4.94 6.88 -2.22
CA ILE A 27 3.74 7.48 -2.81
C ILE A 27 4.08 8.47 -3.93
N GLN A 28 5.09 9.31 -3.71
CA GLN A 28 5.54 10.28 -4.71
C GLN A 28 6.08 9.60 -5.97
N GLN A 29 6.82 8.50 -5.83
CA GLN A 29 7.35 7.72 -6.94
C GLN A 29 6.24 6.99 -7.71
N GLU A 30 5.29 6.38 -7.00
CA GLU A 30 4.25 5.54 -7.62
C GLU A 30 3.16 6.38 -8.31
N SER A 31 2.66 7.43 -7.66
CA SER A 31 1.46 8.14 -8.13
C SER A 31 1.57 9.65 -8.07
N GLY A 32 2.67 10.19 -7.56
CA GLY A 32 2.75 11.61 -7.21
C GLY A 32 1.76 12.04 -6.11
N GLY A 33 1.14 11.08 -5.40
CA GLY A 33 0.10 11.34 -4.42
C GLY A 33 -1.33 11.32 -4.95
N ASP A 34 -1.55 10.95 -6.20
CA ASP A 34 -2.88 10.86 -6.81
C ASP A 34 -3.42 9.43 -6.79
N GLU A 35 -4.45 9.19 -5.98
CA GLU A 35 -5.07 7.86 -5.86
C GLU A 35 -5.92 7.45 -7.08
N THR A 36 -6.08 8.32 -8.08
CA THR A 36 -6.85 8.03 -9.30
C THR A 36 -6.02 7.49 -10.46
N ILE A 37 -4.68 7.42 -10.30
CA ILE A 37 -3.77 7.00 -11.37
C ILE A 37 -3.92 5.51 -11.68
N VAL A 38 -4.06 5.20 -12.96
CA VAL A 38 -4.03 3.83 -13.49
C VAL A 38 -2.91 3.73 -14.52
N ASN A 39 -1.88 2.93 -14.22
CA ASN A 39 -0.81 2.68 -15.18
C ASN A 39 -1.23 1.60 -16.18
N THR A 40 -1.26 1.96 -17.46
CA THR A 40 -1.70 1.11 -18.57
C THR A 40 -0.60 0.76 -19.57
N THR A 41 0.66 1.11 -19.26
CA THR A 41 1.75 1.06 -20.26
C THR A 41 2.78 -0.05 -20.02
N ASP A 42 2.89 -0.56 -18.79
CA ASP A 42 3.89 -1.57 -18.41
C ASP A 42 3.47 -3.01 -18.78
N SER A 43 4.34 -3.98 -18.48
CA SER A 43 4.09 -5.40 -18.76
C SER A 43 2.89 -5.97 -18.03
N ASN A 44 2.57 -5.48 -16.83
CA ASN A 44 1.42 -5.94 -16.07
C ASN A 44 0.14 -5.45 -16.74
N ALA A 45 0.10 -4.19 -17.16
CA ALA A 45 -1.00 -3.63 -17.94
C ALA A 45 -1.21 -4.37 -19.26
N GLN A 46 -0.14 -4.69 -19.99
CA GLN A 46 -0.20 -5.51 -21.21
C GLN A 46 -0.75 -6.92 -20.94
N ALA A 47 -0.49 -7.47 -19.76
CA ALA A 47 -1.08 -8.72 -19.29
C ALA A 47 -2.51 -8.59 -18.73
N GLY A 48 -3.11 -7.39 -18.75
CA GLY A 48 -4.47 -7.14 -18.24
C GLY A 48 -4.55 -6.87 -16.73
N HIS A 49 -3.42 -6.60 -16.09
CA HIS A 49 -3.30 -6.35 -14.65
C HIS A 49 -2.67 -4.97 -14.38
N PRO A 50 -3.36 -3.86 -14.72
CA PRO A 50 -2.80 -2.54 -14.50
C PRO A 50 -2.53 -2.28 -13.02
N SER A 51 -1.49 -1.48 -12.74
CA SER A 51 -1.24 -0.94 -11.41
C SER A 51 -2.15 0.27 -11.15
N ILE A 52 -2.72 0.35 -9.95
CA ILE A 52 -3.80 1.29 -9.61
C ILE A 52 -3.48 2.08 -8.34
N GLY A 53 -3.82 3.36 -8.36
CA GLY A 53 -3.96 4.25 -7.22
C GLY A 53 -2.67 4.62 -6.49
N LEU A 54 -2.81 4.98 -5.21
CA LEU A 54 -1.81 5.72 -4.45
C LEU A 54 -0.42 5.06 -4.39
N LEU A 55 -0.39 3.73 -4.27
CA LEU A 55 0.79 2.89 -4.14
C LEU A 55 1.01 1.97 -5.34
N GLN A 56 0.19 2.11 -6.40
CA GLN A 56 0.31 1.37 -7.66
C GLN A 56 0.37 -0.16 -7.48
N TYR A 57 -0.53 -0.70 -6.65
CA TYR A 57 -0.74 -2.15 -6.59
C TYR A 57 -1.40 -2.66 -7.88
N ILE A 58 -1.07 -3.89 -8.28
CA ILE A 58 -1.95 -4.71 -9.12
C ILE A 58 -3.00 -5.41 -8.25
N GLN A 59 -4.16 -5.73 -8.84
CA GLN A 59 -5.31 -6.31 -8.10
C GLN A 59 -4.94 -7.56 -7.29
N SER A 60 -4.27 -8.54 -7.92
CA SER A 60 -3.95 -9.82 -7.26
C SER A 60 -3.05 -9.65 -6.04
N THR A 61 -2.12 -8.69 -6.09
CA THR A 61 -1.28 -8.37 -4.94
C THR A 61 -2.11 -7.68 -3.88
N PHE A 62 -2.89 -6.67 -4.22
CA PHE A 62 -3.75 -5.98 -3.25
C PHE A 62 -4.69 -6.96 -2.52
N ASP A 63 -5.35 -7.87 -3.23
CA ASP A 63 -6.28 -8.86 -2.66
C ASP A 63 -5.60 -9.79 -1.64
N ALA A 64 -4.32 -10.13 -1.87
CA ALA A 64 -3.56 -10.94 -0.93
C ALA A 64 -3.37 -10.22 0.42
N TRP A 65 -3.27 -8.90 0.43
CA TRP A 65 -2.87 -8.10 1.59
C TRP A 65 -3.98 -7.26 2.21
N CYS A 66 -5.07 -7.01 1.50
CA CYS A 66 -6.19 -6.21 2.00
C CYS A 66 -6.86 -6.86 3.23
N LEU A 67 -7.58 -6.04 3.99
CA LEU A 67 -8.38 -6.49 5.13
C LEU A 67 -9.84 -6.67 4.70
N GLU A 68 -10.57 -7.53 5.42
CA GLU A 68 -12.02 -7.65 5.24
C GLU A 68 -12.70 -6.28 5.46
N GLY A 69 -13.54 -5.87 4.51
CA GLY A 69 -14.19 -4.55 4.50
C GLY A 69 -13.33 -3.39 3.99
N TYR A 70 -12.08 -3.65 3.62
CA TYR A 70 -11.14 -2.67 3.06
C TYR A 70 -10.50 -3.20 1.76
N ASP A 71 -11.35 -3.66 0.84
CA ASP A 71 -11.01 -4.42 -0.38
C ASP A 71 -11.17 -3.61 -1.68
N ASN A 72 -11.46 -2.31 -1.59
CA ASN A 72 -11.43 -1.43 -2.75
C ASN A 72 -10.00 -0.91 -3.05
N ILE A 73 -9.38 -1.43 -4.11
CA ILE A 73 -8.04 -1.01 -4.56
C ILE A 73 -7.98 0.47 -4.95
N GLU A 74 -9.06 1.08 -5.42
CA GLU A 74 -9.09 2.48 -5.85
C GLU A 74 -9.04 3.47 -4.67
N LYS A 75 -9.08 2.97 -3.43
CA LYS A 75 -8.97 3.79 -2.22
C LYS A 75 -7.55 3.75 -1.68
N GLY A 76 -6.85 4.89 -1.72
CA GLY A 76 -5.49 5.00 -1.20
C GLY A 76 -5.39 4.62 0.28
N PHE A 77 -6.45 4.88 1.06
CA PHE A 77 -6.52 4.43 2.45
C PHE A 77 -6.50 2.90 2.58
N HIS A 78 -7.21 2.17 1.73
CA HIS A 78 -7.20 0.71 1.76
C HIS A 78 -5.83 0.17 1.34
N GLN A 79 -5.20 0.80 0.35
CA GLN A 79 -3.84 0.46 -0.05
C GLN A 79 -2.82 0.69 1.08
N LEU A 80 -2.97 1.76 1.88
CA LEU A 80 -2.14 1.98 3.07
C LEU A 80 -2.33 0.88 4.12
N LEU A 81 -3.57 0.44 4.35
CA LEU A 81 -3.84 -0.67 5.26
C LEU A 81 -3.22 -1.97 4.74
N ALA A 82 -3.37 -2.27 3.44
CA ALA A 82 -2.76 -3.44 2.80
C ALA A 82 -1.22 -3.41 2.90
N MET A 83 -0.60 -2.26 2.64
CA MET A 83 0.85 -2.05 2.81
C MET A 83 1.28 -2.36 4.25
N PHE A 84 0.62 -1.79 5.27
CA PHE A 84 0.96 -2.07 6.66
C PHE A 84 0.64 -3.50 7.11
N ASN A 85 -0.23 -4.20 6.39
CA ASN A 85 -0.55 -5.59 6.67
C ASN A 85 0.58 -6.56 6.25
N ASP A 86 1.56 -6.06 5.50
CA ASP A 86 2.82 -6.73 5.23
C ASP A 86 3.81 -6.58 6.37
N SER A 87 4.28 -7.69 6.94
CA SER A 87 5.29 -7.69 8.00
C SER A 87 6.62 -7.08 7.55
N ASN A 88 6.91 -7.05 6.25
CA ASN A 88 8.15 -6.51 5.69
C ASN A 88 7.97 -5.12 5.04
N TRP A 89 6.81 -4.50 5.21
CA TRP A 89 6.38 -3.31 4.44
C TRP A 89 7.46 -2.22 4.29
N LEU A 90 8.20 -1.91 5.36
CA LEU A 90 9.17 -0.82 5.34
C LEU A 90 10.35 -1.15 4.43
N ALA A 91 10.82 -2.39 4.43
CA ALA A 91 11.90 -2.82 3.55
C ALA A 91 11.43 -2.81 2.10
N ASP A 92 10.23 -3.33 1.85
CA ASP A 92 9.67 -3.48 0.50
C ASP A 92 9.41 -2.12 -0.15
N ILE A 93 8.86 -1.14 0.58
CA ILE A 93 8.65 0.21 0.01
C ILE A 93 9.92 1.05 -0.11
N SER A 94 11.05 0.65 0.47
CA SER A 94 12.28 1.45 0.51
C SER A 94 13.28 1.14 -0.62
N VAL A 95 12.88 0.35 -1.62
CA VAL A 95 13.72 -0.02 -2.78
C VAL A 95 13.76 1.09 -3.85
N SER A 96 14.80 1.13 -4.69
CA SER A 96 14.96 2.17 -5.73
C SER A 96 14.09 1.97 -6.98
N GLY A 97 13.44 0.81 -7.13
CA GLY A 97 12.61 0.47 -8.28
C GLY A 97 11.15 0.23 -7.90
N GLY A 98 10.45 -0.58 -8.71
CA GLY A 98 9.15 -1.12 -8.35
C GLY A 98 9.25 -1.94 -7.06
N TRP A 99 8.13 -2.02 -6.34
CA TRP A 99 8.07 -2.69 -5.04
C TRP A 99 7.01 -3.78 -5.05
N GLY A 100 7.11 -4.71 -4.10
CA GLY A 100 6.13 -5.76 -3.91
C GLY A 100 6.26 -6.36 -2.51
N PRO A 101 5.16 -6.72 -1.83
CA PRO A 101 5.21 -7.30 -0.50
C PRO A 101 5.91 -8.67 -0.48
N THR A 102 6.75 -8.92 0.54
CA THR A 102 7.53 -10.16 0.69
C THR A 102 7.32 -10.87 2.01
N GLY A 103 6.69 -10.24 3.00
CA GLY A 103 6.54 -10.77 4.35
C GLY A 103 5.38 -11.73 4.53
N THR A 104 4.75 -11.66 5.69
CA THR A 104 3.54 -12.42 6.04
C THR A 104 2.38 -11.49 6.35
N LYS A 105 1.16 -11.90 5.95
CA LYS A 105 -0.07 -11.16 6.24
C LYS A 105 -0.33 -11.13 7.74
N ARG A 106 -0.30 -9.94 8.33
CA ARG A 106 -0.40 -9.76 9.80
C ARG A 106 -1.83 -10.01 10.30
N PHE A 107 -2.83 -9.52 9.58
CA PHE A 107 -4.22 -9.52 10.02
C PHE A 107 -5.21 -9.81 8.88
N THR A 108 -6.38 -10.36 9.25
CA THR A 108 -7.54 -10.52 8.35
C THR A 108 -8.54 -9.37 8.47
N LYS A 109 -8.62 -8.75 9.65
CA LYS A 109 -9.47 -7.60 10.00
C LYS A 109 -8.64 -6.53 10.68
N LEU A 110 -9.20 -5.34 10.88
CA LEU A 110 -8.53 -4.33 11.69
C LEU A 110 -8.24 -4.87 13.10
N PRO A 111 -6.98 -4.79 13.58
CA PRO A 111 -6.61 -5.24 14.92
C PRO A 111 -7.11 -4.28 16.00
N VAL A 112 -7.15 -2.98 15.70
CA VAL A 112 -7.82 -2.00 16.57
C VAL A 112 -9.31 -2.06 16.31
N ALA A 113 -10.12 -2.20 17.37
CA ALA A 113 -11.57 -2.09 17.24
C ALA A 113 -11.91 -0.71 16.64
N ALA A 114 -12.57 -0.73 15.48
CA ALA A 114 -13.01 0.47 14.76
C ALA A 114 -14.11 1.23 15.51
#